data_AF-A0A9P1SYG7-F1
#
_entry.id   AF-A0A9P1SYG7-F1
#
_cell.length_a   1.000
_cell.length_b   1.000
_cell.length_c   1.000
_cell.angle_alpha   90.00
_cell.angle_beta   90.00
_cell.angle_gamma   90.00
#
_symmetry.space_group_name_H-M   'P 1'
#
loop_
_entity.id
_entity.type
_entity.pdbx_description
1 polymer ?
#
loop_
_entity_poly.entity_id
_entity_poly.type
_entity_poly.pdbx_seq_one_letter_code
_entity_poly.pdbx_strand_id
1 'polypeptide(L)'
;MRKLDFSYNNANYNAEFLMKILTTLKDITKVEQFTIEIIDAVPNDQEQFKEEKGLFSKEVFDFNNLVKESHGIKIDFKEITNILKQCRTVWELSMLVVTSENELNDSGKVLCELELIEGDLFAILYSEDFNIDLFLEKFSTDEITIEG
;
A
#
# COMPACT_ATOMS: atom_id res chain seq x y z
N MET A 1 13.45 12.96 -7.82
CA MET A 1 12.44 12.53 -6.83
C MET A 1 13.01 12.78 -5.45
N ARG A 2 12.15 13.15 -4.49
CA ARG A 2 12.49 13.25 -3.07
C ARG A 2 12.05 11.96 -2.37
N LYS A 3 12.56 11.72 -1.18
CA LYS A 3 12.24 10.52 -0.38
C LYS A 3 11.86 10.94 1.03
N LEU A 4 10.83 10.31 1.57
CA LEU A 4 10.46 10.36 2.99
C LEU A 4 10.51 8.92 3.51
N ASP A 5 11.35 8.67 4.50
CA ASP A 5 11.42 7.38 5.22
C ASP A 5 10.71 7.53 6.58
N PHE A 6 9.89 6.56 6.95
CA PHE A 6 9.23 6.52 8.25
C PHE A 6 8.90 5.10 8.70
N SER A 7 8.88 4.90 10.01
CA SER A 7 8.62 3.60 10.63
C SER A 7 7.26 3.59 11.32
N TYR A 8 6.49 2.51 11.15
CA TYR A 8 5.25 2.26 11.89
C TYR A 8 5.51 1.40 13.13
N ASN A 9 4.95 1.80 14.28
CA ASN A 9 5.29 1.21 15.57
C ASN A 9 4.82 -0.25 15.78
N ASN A 10 4.04 -0.81 14.86
CA ASN A 10 3.50 -2.18 14.99
C ASN A 10 3.57 -2.96 13.67
N ALA A 11 4.76 -3.46 13.33
CA ALA A 11 5.02 -4.23 12.12
C ALA A 11 4.00 -5.37 11.91
N ASN A 12 3.65 -6.08 12.98
CA ASN A 12 2.78 -7.26 12.91
C ASN A 12 1.30 -6.94 12.68
N TYR A 13 0.86 -5.68 12.71
CA TYR A 13 -0.54 -5.28 12.54
C TYR A 13 -0.66 -3.99 11.73
N ASN A 14 0.01 -3.96 10.58
CA ASN A 14 0.13 -2.76 9.75
C ASN A 14 -0.92 -2.65 8.64
N ALA A 15 -1.77 -3.67 8.40
CA ALA A 15 -2.68 -3.67 7.25
C ALA A 15 -3.71 -2.52 7.31
N GLU A 16 -4.25 -2.23 8.49
CA GLU A 16 -5.14 -1.08 8.71
C GLU A 16 -4.42 0.26 8.51
N PHE A 17 -3.17 0.33 8.97
CA PHE A 17 -2.33 1.51 8.81
C PHE A 17 -1.99 1.76 7.33
N LEU A 18 -1.66 0.70 6.57
CA LEU A 18 -1.47 0.77 5.13
C LEU A 18 -2.74 1.26 4.42
N MET A 19 -3.93 0.78 4.81
CA MET A 19 -5.19 1.33 4.27
C MET A 19 -5.34 2.84 4.52
N LYS A 20 -4.92 3.34 5.69
CA LYS A 20 -4.91 4.78 6.01
C LYS A 20 -3.95 5.55 5.08
N ILE A 21 -2.76 5.00 4.80
CA ILE A 21 -1.82 5.54 3.82
C ILE A 21 -2.46 5.61 2.44
N LEU A 22 -3.00 4.49 1.93
CA LEU A 22 -3.59 4.43 0.60
C LEU A 22 -4.77 5.40 0.45
N THR A 23 -5.60 5.53 1.48
CA THR A 23 -6.71 6.50 1.51
C THR A 23 -6.17 7.92 1.42
N THR A 24 -5.12 8.24 2.18
CA THR A 24 -4.49 9.56 2.15
C THR A 24 -3.87 9.88 0.78
N LEU A 25 -3.17 8.92 0.19
CA LEU A 25 -2.59 9.06 -1.15
C LEU A 25 -3.69 9.30 -2.20
N LYS A 26 -4.77 8.52 -2.16
CA LYS A 26 -5.95 8.72 -3.01
C LYS A 26 -6.54 10.11 -2.84
N ASP A 27 -6.73 10.57 -1.61
CA ASP A 27 -7.36 11.85 -1.33
C ASP A 27 -6.52 13.04 -1.79
N ILE A 28 -5.19 12.94 -1.69
CA ILE A 28 -4.26 13.98 -2.15
C ILE A 28 -4.17 13.99 -3.68
N THR A 29 -3.98 12.82 -4.29
CA THR A 29 -3.67 12.70 -5.73
C THR A 29 -4.90 12.59 -6.63
N LYS A 30 -6.06 12.26 -6.05
CA LYS A 30 -7.32 11.98 -6.75
C LYS A 30 -7.26 10.78 -7.71
N VAL A 31 -6.25 9.92 -7.60
CA VAL A 31 -6.22 8.67 -8.40
C VAL A 31 -7.19 7.65 -7.81
N GLU A 32 -7.86 6.91 -8.67
CA GLU A 32 -8.74 5.80 -8.26
C GLU A 32 -8.07 4.43 -8.39
N GLN A 33 -6.95 4.36 -9.12
CA GLN A 33 -6.17 3.16 -9.39
C GLN A 33 -4.73 3.31 -8.94
N PHE A 34 -4.18 2.20 -8.46
CA PHE A 34 -2.78 2.06 -8.08
C PHE A 34 -2.14 0.97 -8.94
N THR A 35 -0.86 1.11 -9.25
CA THR A 35 -0.08 -0.01 -9.78
C THR A 35 0.64 -0.66 -8.61
N ILE A 36 0.42 -1.95 -8.36
CA ILE A 36 1.16 -2.71 -7.35
C ILE A 36 2.17 -3.57 -8.09
N GLU A 37 3.44 -3.39 -7.78
CA GLU A 37 4.54 -4.14 -8.41
C GLU A 37 4.91 -5.38 -7.60
N ILE A 38 4.88 -5.26 -6.27
CA ILE A 38 5.19 -6.33 -5.32
C ILE A 38 4.21 -6.23 -4.15
N ILE A 39 3.77 -7.39 -3.66
CA ILE A 39 3.09 -7.49 -2.37
C ILE A 39 3.38 -8.85 -1.71
N ASP A 40 3.65 -8.83 -0.41
CA ASP A 40 3.63 -10.01 0.46
C ASP A 40 2.71 -9.76 1.65
N ALA A 41 1.43 -10.10 1.48
CA ALA A 41 0.41 -9.93 2.51
C ALA A 41 0.11 -11.23 3.27
N VAL A 42 -0.05 -11.12 4.59
CA VAL A 42 -0.42 -12.22 5.50
C VAL A 42 -1.87 -12.04 5.96
N PRO A 43 -2.75 -13.04 5.75
CA PRO A 43 -4.13 -12.97 6.18
C PRO A 43 -4.27 -12.92 7.71
N ASN A 44 -5.43 -12.48 8.19
CA ASN A 44 -5.72 -12.39 9.62
C ASN A 44 -6.15 -13.74 10.21
N ASP A 45 -5.28 -14.38 11.00
CA ASP A 45 -5.50 -15.69 11.65
C ASP A 45 -6.32 -15.64 12.95
N GLN A 46 -7.01 -14.52 13.27
CA GLN A 46 -7.76 -14.44 14.53
C GLN A 46 -8.96 -15.39 14.59
N GLU A 47 -9.30 -15.80 15.83
CA GLU A 47 -10.17 -16.91 16.21
C GLU A 47 -11.53 -17.04 15.49
N GLN A 48 -12.02 -15.98 14.85
CA GLN A 48 -13.21 -16.01 14.01
C GLN A 48 -13.05 -16.93 12.78
N PHE A 49 -11.82 -17.26 12.38
CA PHE A 49 -11.50 -18.21 11.30
C PHE A 49 -11.04 -19.59 11.80
N LYS A 50 -10.97 -19.81 13.12
CA LYS A 50 -10.48 -21.10 13.70
C LYS A 50 -11.37 -22.31 13.36
N GLU A 51 -12.64 -22.10 13.01
CA GLU A 51 -13.51 -23.20 12.56
C GLU A 51 -13.13 -23.71 11.17
N GLU A 52 -12.48 -22.89 10.35
CA GLU A 52 -11.89 -23.30 9.08
C GLU A 52 -10.40 -23.61 9.27
N LYS A 53 -10.12 -24.74 9.92
CA LYS A 53 -8.77 -25.33 9.95
C LYS A 53 -8.25 -25.53 8.52
N GLY A 54 -7.54 -24.54 7.97
CA GLY A 54 -6.74 -24.68 6.75
C GLY A 54 -6.88 -23.60 5.67
N LEU A 55 -7.59 -22.50 5.89
CA LEU A 55 -7.77 -21.46 4.86
C LEU A 55 -7.16 -20.13 5.32
N PHE A 56 -5.91 -19.90 4.94
CA PHE A 56 -5.47 -18.55 4.55
C PHE A 56 -6.59 -17.94 3.69
N SER A 57 -6.98 -16.67 3.84
CA SER A 57 -7.94 -16.07 2.92
C SER A 57 -7.44 -16.36 1.50
N LYS A 58 -8.16 -17.24 0.78
CA LYS A 58 -7.75 -17.70 -0.55
C LYS A 58 -7.58 -16.51 -1.47
N GLU A 59 -8.39 -15.48 -1.27
CA GLU A 59 -8.31 -14.21 -1.97
C GLU A 59 -6.98 -13.50 -1.75
N VAL A 60 -6.47 -13.41 -0.52
CA VAL A 60 -5.16 -12.82 -0.22
C VAL A 60 -4.03 -13.65 -0.84
N PHE A 61 -4.11 -14.98 -0.74
CA PHE A 61 -3.11 -15.87 -1.35
C PHE A 61 -3.09 -15.77 -2.88
N ASP A 62 -4.26 -15.85 -3.52
CA ASP A 62 -4.42 -15.72 -4.97
C ASP A 62 -3.94 -14.33 -5.42
N PHE A 63 -4.18 -13.28 -4.63
CA PHE A 63 -3.71 -11.93 -4.90
C PHE A 63 -2.19 -11.79 -4.89
N ASN A 64 -1.51 -12.29 -3.85
CA ASN A 64 -0.05 -12.28 -3.78
C ASN A 64 0.57 -13.00 -5.00
N ASN A 65 0.02 -14.15 -5.38
CA ASN A 65 0.49 -14.90 -6.56
C ASN A 65 0.22 -14.13 -7.85
N LEU A 66 -0.96 -13.51 -8.01
CA LEU A 66 -1.31 -12.74 -9.19
C LEU A 66 -0.32 -11.60 -9.43
N VAL A 67 0.00 -10.81 -8.40
CA VAL A 67 0.97 -9.69 -8.51
C VAL A 67 2.34 -10.23 -8.92
N LYS A 68 2.80 -11.31 -8.27
CA LYS A 68 4.09 -11.94 -8.53
C LYS A 68 4.22 -12.48 -9.95
N GLU A 69 3.19 -13.14 -10.46
CA GLU A 69 3.17 -13.76 -11.79
C GLU A 69 3.00 -12.72 -12.91
N SER A 70 2.28 -11.63 -12.63
CA SER A 70 1.98 -10.58 -13.62
C SER A 70 3.10 -9.55 -13.77
N HIS A 71 4.14 -9.60 -12.92
CA HIS A 71 5.16 -8.55 -12.79
C HIS A 71 4.52 -7.16 -12.52
N GLY A 72 3.51 -7.17 -11.66
CA GLY A 72 2.73 -6.00 -11.29
C GLY A 72 1.37 -5.90 -11.98
N ILE A 73 0.41 -5.28 -11.30
CA ILE A 73 -0.98 -5.12 -11.77
C ILE A 73 -1.49 -3.72 -11.47
N LYS A 74 -2.47 -3.26 -12.25
CA LYS A 74 -3.32 -2.14 -11.86
C LYS A 74 -4.50 -2.64 -11.05
N ILE A 75 -4.79 -1.98 -9.95
CA ILE A 75 -5.88 -2.33 -9.05
C ILE A 75 -6.66 -1.09 -8.62
N ASP A 76 -7.98 -1.20 -8.54
CA ASP A 76 -8.82 -0.14 -8.02
C ASP A 76 -8.64 0.00 -6.50
N PHE A 77 -8.72 1.23 -5.98
CA PHE A 77 -8.62 1.50 -4.54
C PHE A 77 -9.56 0.62 -3.69
N LYS A 78 -10.78 0.41 -4.18
CA LYS A 78 -11.78 -0.40 -3.49
C LYS A 78 -11.37 -1.88 -3.41
N GLU A 79 -10.72 -2.38 -4.45
CA GLU A 79 -10.27 -3.78 -4.51
C GLU A 79 -9.11 -4.00 -3.53
N ILE A 80 -8.07 -3.16 -3.58
CA ILE A 80 -6.92 -3.31 -2.68
C ILE A 80 -7.32 -3.13 -1.20
N THR A 81 -8.22 -2.20 -0.88
CA THR A 81 -8.72 -2.05 0.49
C THR A 81 -9.56 -3.24 0.95
N ASN A 82 -10.26 -3.94 0.05
CA ASN A 82 -10.96 -5.18 0.41
C ASN A 82 -10.00 -6.34 0.68
N ILE A 83 -8.90 -6.43 -0.05
CA ILE A 83 -7.82 -7.39 0.25
C ILE A 83 -7.21 -7.07 1.62
N LEU A 84 -6.79 -5.82 1.85
CA LEU A 84 -6.11 -5.43 3.09
C LEU A 84 -6.97 -5.60 4.34
N LYS A 85 -8.30 -5.49 4.26
CA LYS A 85 -9.22 -5.80 5.38
C LYS A 85 -9.14 -7.24 5.85
N GLN A 86 -8.68 -8.15 4.99
CA GLN A 86 -8.51 -9.56 5.30
C GLN A 86 -7.10 -9.88 5.80
N CYS A 87 -6.21 -8.90 5.80
CA CYS A 87 -4.81 -9.04 6.20
C CYS A 87 -4.61 -8.62 7.66
N ARG A 88 -3.71 -9.33 8.34
CA ARG A 88 -3.13 -8.84 9.59
C ARG A 88 -1.94 -7.93 9.30
N THR A 89 -1.08 -8.38 8.39
CA THR A 89 0.24 -7.81 8.13
C THR A 89 0.49 -7.80 6.64
N VAL A 90 1.24 -6.81 6.16
CA VAL A 90 1.91 -6.81 4.85
C VAL A 90 3.40 -6.68 5.12
N TRP A 91 4.19 -7.66 4.72
CA TRP A 91 5.65 -7.64 4.96
C TRP A 91 6.37 -6.77 3.94
N GLU A 92 5.96 -6.89 2.68
CA GLU A 92 6.56 -6.16 1.58
C GLU A 92 5.46 -5.58 0.68
N LEU A 93 5.66 -4.36 0.19
CA LEU A 93 4.84 -3.72 -0.83
C LEU A 93 5.71 -2.77 -1.65
N SER A 94 5.54 -2.78 -2.98
CA SER A 94 5.88 -1.62 -3.81
C SER A 94 4.67 -1.24 -4.65
N MET A 95 4.30 0.04 -4.58
CA MET A 95 3.11 0.58 -5.22
C MET A 95 3.38 1.95 -5.83
N LEU A 96 2.94 2.16 -7.07
CA LEU A 96 3.02 3.42 -7.79
C LEU A 96 1.67 4.12 -7.86
N VAL A 97 1.72 5.43 -7.63
CA VAL A 97 0.62 6.38 -7.88
C VAL A 97 0.92 7.14 -9.16
N VAL A 98 0.16 6.86 -10.21
CA VAL A 98 0.35 7.44 -11.54
C VAL A 98 -0.87 8.26 -11.92
N THR A 99 -0.68 9.49 -12.37
CA THR A 99 -1.77 10.26 -12.99
C THR A 99 -1.95 9.80 -14.43
N SER A 100 -3.14 9.40 -14.84
CA SER A 100 -3.46 9.19 -16.26
C SER A 100 -4.80 9.79 -16.65
N GLU A 101 -4.75 10.83 -17.49
CA GLU A 101 -5.69 11.04 -18.60
C GLU A 101 -4.93 11.74 -19.73
N ASN A 102 -4.24 10.97 -20.57
CA ASN A 102 -4.22 11.29 -22.00
C ASN A 102 -4.11 9.98 -22.77
N GLU A 103 -5.18 9.68 -23.50
CA GLU A 103 -5.23 8.62 -24.50
C GLU A 103 -4.09 8.84 -25.50
N LEU A 104 -3.39 7.75 -25.84
CA LEU A 104 -2.30 7.65 -26.83
C LEU A 104 -0.89 7.96 -26.29
N ASN A 105 -0.23 6.88 -25.83
CA ASN A 105 1.22 6.67 -25.86
C ASN A 105 2.13 7.28 -24.77
N ASP A 106 1.64 7.93 -23.72
CA ASP A 106 2.49 8.33 -22.60
C ASP A 106 2.31 7.40 -21.38
N SER A 107 3.41 6.77 -20.97
CA SER A 107 3.54 6.20 -19.63
C SER A 107 3.31 7.33 -18.63
N GLY A 108 2.13 7.36 -17.99
CA GLY A 108 1.70 8.48 -17.14
C GLY A 108 2.75 8.92 -16.13
N LYS A 109 2.65 10.17 -15.66
CA LYS A 109 3.60 10.72 -14.67
C LYS A 109 3.41 10.03 -13.32
N VAL A 110 4.47 9.41 -12.80
CA VAL A 110 4.53 8.89 -11.43
C VAL A 110 4.55 10.08 -10.47
N LEU A 111 3.52 10.21 -9.62
CA LEU A 111 3.47 11.24 -8.58
C LEU A 111 4.26 10.81 -7.35
N CYS A 112 4.05 9.57 -6.92
CA CYS A 112 4.80 8.94 -5.85
C CYS A 112 4.81 7.41 -5.97
N GLU A 113 5.77 6.81 -5.30
CA GLU A 113 5.93 5.38 -5.05
C GLU A 113 5.92 5.18 -3.54
N LEU A 114 5.16 4.19 -3.07
CA LEU A 114 5.12 3.73 -1.70
C LEU A 114 5.81 2.38 -1.62
N GLU A 115 6.87 2.29 -0.84
CA GLU A 115 7.52 1.05 -0.47
C GLU A 115 7.24 0.72 1.00
N LEU A 116 7.08 -0.56 1.29
CA LEU A 116 7.02 -1.14 2.63
C LEU A 116 7.98 -2.31 2.68
N ILE A 117 8.82 -2.35 3.70
CA ILE A 117 9.83 -3.40 3.93
C ILE A 117 9.71 -3.86 5.38
N GLU A 118 9.78 -5.18 5.58
CA GLU A 118 9.77 -5.84 6.91
C GLU A 118 8.54 -5.48 7.79
N GLY A 119 7.48 -4.96 7.18
CA GLY A 119 6.21 -4.64 7.82
C GLY A 119 6.17 -3.34 8.62
N ASP A 120 7.27 -2.64 8.84
CA ASP A 120 7.29 -1.37 9.56
C ASP A 120 7.97 -0.23 8.84
N LEU A 121 8.97 -0.49 8.00
CA LEU A 121 9.70 0.55 7.29
C LEU A 121 8.98 0.94 6.01
N PHE A 122 8.45 2.16 5.98
CA PHE A 122 7.83 2.75 4.82
C PHE A 122 8.74 3.79 4.18
N ALA A 123 8.77 3.81 2.85
CA ALA A 123 9.35 4.89 2.08
C ALA A 123 8.30 5.45 1.11
N ILE A 124 8.24 6.77 1.01
CA ILE A 124 7.53 7.44 -0.08
C ILE A 124 8.56 8.15 -0.94
N LEU A 125 8.77 7.69 -2.17
CA LEU A 125 9.49 8.44 -3.19
C LEU A 125 8.47 9.29 -3.93
N TYR A 126 8.74 10.58 -4.10
CA TYR A 126 7.75 11.50 -4.65
C TYR A 126 8.35 12.54 -5.59
N SER A 127 7.54 12.93 -6.57
CA SER A 127 7.83 14.01 -7.51
C SER A 127 7.65 15.38 -6.85
N GLU A 128 8.14 16.44 -7.49
CA GLU A 128 7.95 17.82 -7.00
C GLU A 128 6.49 18.26 -6.97
N ASP A 129 5.62 17.60 -7.75
CA ASP A 129 4.20 17.89 -7.84
C ASP A 129 3.40 17.26 -6.69
N PHE A 130 3.99 16.34 -5.94
CA PHE A 130 3.33 15.68 -4.81
C PHE A 130 3.54 16.50 -3.52
N ASN A 131 2.43 16.95 -2.94
CA ASN A 131 2.45 17.71 -1.70
C ASN A 131 2.58 16.77 -0.49
N ILE A 132 3.82 16.49 -0.11
CA ILE A 132 4.14 15.63 1.04
C ILE A 132 3.66 16.20 2.39
N ASP A 133 3.54 17.52 2.52
CA ASP A 133 3.10 18.14 3.77
C ASP A 133 1.65 17.76 4.08
N LEU A 134 0.78 17.72 3.06
CA LEU A 134 -0.60 17.25 3.20
C LEU A 134 -0.70 15.78 3.61
N PHE A 135 0.29 14.96 3.23
CA PHE A 135 0.38 13.58 3.67
C PHE A 135 0.74 13.54 5.16
N LEU A 136 1.81 14.24 5.56
CA LEU A 136 2.28 14.27 6.94
C LEU A 136 1.23 14.81 7.92
N GLU A 137 0.40 15.77 7.51
CA GLU A 137 -0.72 16.29 8.31
C GLU A 137 -1.76 15.22 8.72
N LYS A 138 -1.81 14.06 8.05
CA LYS A 138 -2.75 12.96 8.37
C LYS A 138 -2.24 11.96 9.40
N PHE A 139 -0.97 12.05 9.79
CA PHE A 139 -0.33 11.09 10.68
C PHE A 139 0.22 11.78 11.93
N SER A 140 -0.03 11.18 13.09
CA SER A 140 0.54 11.67 14.35
C SER A 140 1.99 11.21 14.50
N THR A 141 2.79 12.00 15.22
CA THR A 141 4.14 11.59 15.66
C THR A 141 4.12 10.40 16.63
N ASP A 142 2.95 10.09 17.21
CA ASP A 142 2.76 8.89 18.04
C ASP A 142 2.49 7.62 17.20
N GLU A 143 2.08 7.77 15.93
CA GLU A 143 1.77 6.65 15.03
C GLU A 143 2.98 6.25 14.18
N ILE A 144 3.77 7.23 13.73
CA ILE A 144 4.96 7.03 12.90
C ILE A 144 6.17 7.75 13.47
N THR A 145 7.35 7.18 13.23
CA THR A 145 8.64 7.85 13.45
C THR A 145 9.21 8.23 12.11
N ILE A 146 9.44 9.52 11.85
CA ILE A 146 10.12 9.98 10.63
C ILE A 146 11.62 9.73 10.79
N GLU A 147 12.21 9.01 9.86
CA GLU A 147 13.65 8.75 9.81
C GLU A 147 14.34 9.92 9.07
N GLY A 148 15.45 10.41 9.61
CA GLY A 148 16.17 11.61 9.14
C GLY A 148 17.54 11.33 8.56
#